data_AF-A0A359EZ17-F1
#
_entry.id   AF-A0A359EZ17-F1
#
_cell.length_a   1.000
_cell.length_b   1.000
_cell.length_c   1.000
_cell.angle_alpha   90.00
_cell.angle_beta   90.00
_cell.angle_gamma   90.00
#
_symmetry.space_group_name_H-M   'P 1'
#
loop_
_entity.id
_entity.type
_entity.pdbx_description
1 polymer ?
#
loop_
_entity_poly.entity_id
_entity_poly.type
_entity_poly.pdbx_seq_one_letter_code
_entity_poly.pdbx_strand_id
1 'polypeptide(L)' 'GERLAARFDTVAGQDWARTGLRSDGAHFTVDSFARYFLHDPVHHCFDIGARFEV' A
#
# COMPACT_ATOMS: atom_id res chain seq x y z
N GLY A 1 -2.13 -6.00 10.95
CA GLY A 1 -2.54 -4.77 10.26
C GLY A 1 -2.28 -3.52 11.07
N GLU A 2 -2.56 -3.56 12.37
CA GLU A 2 -2.62 -2.37 13.24
C GLU A 2 -1.42 -1.43 13.15
N ARG A 3 -0.18 -1.94 13.20
CA ARG A 3 1.02 -1.08 13.13
C ARG A 3 1.15 -0.36 11.78
N LEU A 4 0.71 -1.00 10.69
CA LEU A 4 0.71 -0.39 9.36
C LEU A 4 -0.42 0.63 9.22
N ALA A 5 -1.62 0.28 9.69
CA ALA A 5 -2.76 1.19 9.74
C ALA A 5 -2.41 2.46 10.54
N ALA A 6 -1.88 2.31 11.75
CA ALA A 6 -1.44 3.42 12.60
C ALA A 6 -0.35 4.29 11.95
N ARG A 7 0.43 3.77 11.00
CA ARG A 7 1.39 4.56 10.22
C ARG A 7 0.70 5.33 9.11
N PHE A 8 -0.23 4.72 8.38
CA PHE A 8 -1.03 5.42 7.38
C PHE A 8 -1.91 6.52 8.01
N ASP A 9 -2.39 6.31 9.23
CA ASP A 9 -3.16 7.32 9.98
C ASP A 9 -2.35 8.60 10.26
N THR A 10 -1.02 8.54 10.21
CA THR A 10 -0.16 9.73 10.37
C THR A 10 0.05 10.52 9.07
N VAL A 11 -0.40 10.03 7.91
CA VAL A 11 -0.20 10.67 6.61
C VAL A 11 -1.30 11.69 6.36
N ALA A 12 -0.94 12.98 6.24
CA ALA A 12 -1.92 14.06 6.07
C ALA A 12 -1.49 15.08 5.01
N GLY A 13 -2.49 15.72 4.39
CA GLY A 13 -2.26 16.86 3.48
C GLY A 13 -1.26 16.56 2.38
N GLN A 14 -0.17 17.35 2.34
CA GLN A 14 0.85 17.25 1.28
C GLN A 14 1.73 16.00 1.40
N ASP A 15 1.72 15.29 2.54
CA ASP A 15 2.51 14.06 2.71
C ASP A 15 2.10 12.96 1.72
N TRP A 16 0.83 12.97 1.29
CA TRP A 16 0.31 12.06 0.26
C TRP A 16 1.03 12.20 -1.08
N ALA A 17 1.51 13.40 -1.41
CA ALA A 17 2.21 13.70 -2.66
C ALA A 17 3.73 13.42 -2.58
N ARG A 18 4.26 13.03 -1.41
CA ARG A 18 5.69 12.76 -1.25
C ARG A 18 6.12 11.56 -2.10
N THR A 19 7.13 11.75 -2.95
CA THR A 19 7.67 10.71 -3.82
C THR A 19 8.73 9.86 -3.10
N GLY A 20 8.73 8.55 -3.37
CA GLY A 20 9.75 7.59 -2.97
C GLY A 20 10.12 6.64 -4.11
N LEU A 21 11.26 5.97 -3.95
CA LEU A 21 11.76 4.95 -4.87
C LEU A 21 11.57 3.57 -4.24
N ARG A 22 11.01 2.64 -5.02
CA ARG A 22 11.07 1.22 -4.68
C ARG A 22 12.43 0.66 -5.10
N SER A 23 12.84 -0.46 -4.50
CA SER A 23 14.13 -1.11 -4.73
C SER A 23 14.41 -1.47 -6.20
N ASP A 24 13.39 -1.56 -7.04
CA ASP A 24 13.50 -1.79 -8.49
C ASP A 24 13.54 -0.50 -9.33
N GLY A 25 13.62 0.67 -8.69
CA GLY A 25 13.66 1.97 -9.36
C GLY A 25 12.30 2.56 -9.73
N ALA A 26 11.20 1.86 -9.42
CA ALA A 26 9.86 2.40 -9.64
C ALA A 26 9.60 3.60 -8.72
N HIS A 27 9.00 4.65 -9.28
CA HIS A 27 8.66 5.88 -8.56
C HIS A 27 7.21 5.84 -8.12
N PHE A 28 6.95 6.17 -6.85
CA PHE A 28 5.60 6.26 -6.30
C PHE A 28 5.46 7.50 -5.43
N THR A 29 4.26 8.05 -5.36
CA THR A 29 3.86 8.89 -4.23
C THR A 29 3.40 8.00 -3.08
N VAL A 30 3.27 8.55 -1.86
CA VAL A 30 2.63 7.80 -0.75
C VAL A 30 1.22 7.34 -1.14
N ASP A 31 0.48 8.17 -1.86
CA ASP A 31 -0.86 7.86 -2.39
C ASP A 31 -0.85 6.68 -3.39
N SER A 32 -0.02 6.73 -4.42
CA SER A 32 0.02 5.64 -5.41
C SER A 32 0.60 4.35 -4.83
N PHE A 33 1.54 4.46 -3.89
CA PHE A 33 2.08 3.30 -3.18
C PHE A 33 1.07 2.66 -2.25
N ALA A 34 0.23 3.43 -1.54
CA ALA A 34 -0.83 2.89 -0.68
C ALA A 34 -1.85 2.07 -1.48
N ARG A 35 -2.25 2.55 -2.66
CA ARG A 35 -3.13 1.80 -3.58
C ARG A 35 -2.44 0.54 -4.11
N TYR A 36 -1.17 0.67 -4.51
CA TYR A 36 -0.38 -0.47 -4.93
C TYR A 36 -0.23 -1.51 -3.82
N PHE A 37 0.01 -1.10 -2.58
CA PHE A 37 0.21 -1.98 -1.44
C PHE A 37 -0.97 -2.95 -1.20
N LEU A 38 -2.20 -2.55 -1.52
CA LEU A 38 -3.38 -3.42 -1.41
C LEU A 38 -3.30 -4.65 -2.32
N HIS A 39 -2.50 -4.61 -3.38
CA HIS A 39 -2.24 -5.73 -4.28
C HIS A 39 -1.74 -6.95 -3.51
N ASP A 40 -0.74 -6.80 -2.64
CA ASP A 40 -0.06 -7.93 -2.00
C ASP A 40 -1.01 -8.80 -1.15
N PRO A 41 -1.79 -8.26 -0.19
CA PRO A 41 -2.72 -9.09 0.57
C PRO A 41 -3.83 -9.68 -0.30
N VAL A 42 -4.31 -8.96 -1.34
CA VAL A 42 -5.31 -9.49 -2.27
C VAL A 42 -4.74 -10.66 -3.07
N HIS A 43 -3.55 -10.50 -3.66
CA HIS A 43 -2.86 -11.56 -4.39
C HIS A 43 -2.59 -12.78 -3.51
N HIS A 44 -2.12 -12.58 -2.28
CA HIS A 44 -1.87 -13.68 -1.36
C HIS A 44 -3.13 -14.41 -0.91
N CYS A 45 -4.28 -13.73 -0.81
CA CYS A 45 -5.55 -14.42 -0.63
C CYS A 45 -5.83 -15.37 -1.82
N PHE A 46 -5.66 -14.90 -3.05
CA PHE A 46 -5.82 -15.73 -4.23
C PHE A 46 -4.81 -16.89 -4.29
N ASP A 47 -3.56 -16.69 -3.87
CA ASP A 47 -2.51 -17.72 -3.86
C ASP A 47 -2.90 -18.94 -3.01
N ILE A 48 -3.68 -18.73 -1.94
CA ILE A 48 -4.18 -19.81 -1.06
C ILE A 48 -5.59 -20.29 -1.43
N GLY A 49 -6.15 -19.80 -2.53
CA GLY A 49 -7.52 -20.12 -2.96
C GLY A 49 -8.62 -19.43 -2.15
N ALA A 50 -8.28 -18.46 -1.30
CA ALA A 50 -9.24 -17.60 -0.62
C ALA A 50 -9.73 -16.48 -1.55
N ARG A 51 -10.97 -16.03 -1.39
CA ARG A 51 -11.49 -14.85 -2.09
C ARG A 51 -11.43 -13.63 -1.18
N PHE A 52 -11.04 -12.50 -1.75
CA PHE A 52 -11.16 -11.21 -1.10
C PHE A 52 -12.55 -10.64 -1.40
N GLU A 53 -13.38 -10.47 -0.37
CA GLU A 53 -14.71 -9.85 -0.48
C GLU A 53 -14.61 -8.39 -0.04
N VAL A 54 -15.26 -7.50 -0.82
CA VAL A 54 -15.28 -6.04 -0.60
C VAL A 54 -16.60 -5.64 0.03
#